data_AF-A0A848ECU3-F1
#
_entry.id   AF-A0A848ECU3-F1
#
_cell.length_a   1.000
_cell.length_b   1.000
_cell.length_c   1.000
_cell.angle_alpha   90.00
_cell.angle_beta   90.00
_cell.angle_gamma   90.00
#
_symmetry.space_group_name_H-M   'P 1'
#
loop_
_entity.id
_entity.type
_entity.pdbx_description
1 polymer ?
#
loop_
_entity_poly.entity_id
_entity_poly.type
_entity_poly.pdbx_seq_one_letter_code
_entity_poly.pdbx_strand_id
1 'polypeptide(L)'
;MLAAGVVAVALAQGNPPGQAGFSPPEEEETVLAEGEGRSETFAYCTACHNTALIRRSAFSRERWDDLMDWMAEKQGMNPLEGEFRETIVNYLAQHYGPRTRGGRNPFLD
;
A
#
# COMPACT_ATOMS: atom_id res chain seq x y z
N MET A 1 -35.91 -41.82 -24.45
CA MET A 1 -34.90 -41.60 -23.39
C MET A 1 -33.52 -41.92 -23.96
N LEU A 2 -32.85 -40.94 -24.55
CA LEU A 2 -31.47 -41.08 -25.02
C LEU A 2 -30.62 -40.09 -24.23
N ALA A 3 -29.83 -40.60 -23.29
CA ALA A 3 -28.88 -39.80 -22.53
C ALA A 3 -27.63 -39.58 -23.41
N ALA A 4 -27.46 -38.36 -23.91
CA ALA A 4 -26.23 -37.94 -24.54
C ALA A 4 -25.20 -37.64 -23.43
N GLY A 5 -24.25 -38.55 -23.24
CA GLY A 5 -23.11 -38.34 -22.35
C GLY A 5 -22.15 -37.32 -22.97
N VAL A 6 -22.01 -36.15 -22.36
CA VAL A 6 -20.99 -35.17 -22.73
C VAL A 6 -19.72 -35.52 -21.94
N VAL A 7 -18.69 -35.98 -22.63
CA VAL A 7 -17.34 -36.12 -22.05
C VAL A 7 -16.76 -34.72 -21.92
N ALA A 8 -16.67 -34.22 -20.69
CA ALA A 8 -15.97 -32.98 -20.40
C ALA A 8 -14.46 -33.21 -20.53
N VAL A 9 -13.85 -32.65 -21.59
CA VAL A 9 -12.40 -32.54 -21.68
C VAL A 9 -11.96 -31.45 -20.70
N ALA A 10 -11.44 -31.86 -19.55
CA ALA A 10 -10.75 -30.97 -18.63
C ALA A 10 -9.40 -30.57 -19.26
N LEU A 11 -9.31 -29.36 -19.79
CA LEU A 11 -8.02 -28.75 -20.09
C LEU A 11 -7.35 -28.40 -18.75
N ALA A 12 -6.47 -29.29 -18.29
CA ALA A 12 -5.55 -28.98 -17.21
C ALA A 12 -4.65 -27.84 -17.69
N GLN A 13 -4.90 -26.62 -17.19
CA GLN A 13 -4.01 -25.48 -17.32
C GLN A 13 -2.77 -25.77 -16.47
N GLY A 14 -1.87 -26.62 -16.97
CA GLY A 14 -0.57 -26.88 -16.36
C GLY A 14 0.28 -25.63 -16.50
N ASN A 15 0.70 -25.05 -15.37
CA ASN A 15 1.68 -23.97 -15.38
C ASN A 15 3.00 -24.53 -15.95
N PRO A 16 3.64 -23.89 -16.96
CA PRO A 16 4.85 -24.46 -17.57
C PRO A 16 6.00 -24.53 -16.54
N PRO A 17 6.79 -25.62 -16.54
CA PRO A 17 7.96 -25.74 -15.67
C PRO A 17 8.99 -24.68 -16.08
N GLY A 18 9.26 -23.72 -15.20
CA GLY A 18 10.22 -22.63 -15.46
C GLY A 18 9.84 -21.28 -14.86
N GLN A 19 8.61 -21.13 -14.37
CA GLN A 19 8.23 -19.96 -13.56
C GLN A 19 8.33 -20.32 -12.08
N ALA A 20 9.56 -20.33 -11.55
CA ALA A 20 9.73 -20.06 -10.14
C ALA A 20 9.32 -18.60 -9.95
N GLY A 21 8.04 -18.37 -9.65
CA GLY A 21 7.50 -17.03 -9.48
C GLY A 21 8.33 -16.28 -8.44
N PHE A 22 8.74 -15.05 -8.77
CA PHE A 22 9.19 -14.12 -7.76
C PHE A 22 7.98 -13.81 -6.87
N SER A 23 7.92 -14.45 -5.70
CA SER A 23 7.08 -13.99 -4.61
C SER A 23 7.89 -12.92 -3.87
N PRO A 24 7.46 -11.64 -3.88
CA PRO A 24 8.06 -10.66 -3.01
C PRO A 24 7.97 -11.17 -1.56
N PRO A 25 9.02 -10.98 -0.74
CA PRO A 25 8.90 -11.27 0.68
C PRO A 25 7.73 -10.48 1.25
N GLU A 26 6.98 -11.11 2.16
CA GLU A 26 5.99 -10.41 2.96
C GLU A 26 6.70 -9.25 3.68
N GLU A 27 6.11 -8.05 3.62
CA GLU A 27 6.76 -6.90 4.24
C GLU A 27 6.70 -7.03 5.76
N GLU A 28 7.73 -6.54 6.43
CA GLU A 28 7.82 -6.49 7.88
C GLU A 28 7.59 -5.05 8.35
N GLU A 29 7.05 -4.87 9.56
CA GLU A 29 6.78 -3.55 10.13
C GLU A 29 8.04 -2.66 10.14
N THR A 30 9.20 -3.28 10.33
CA THR A 30 10.52 -2.63 10.37
C THR A 30 10.93 -1.97 9.06
N VAL A 31 10.21 -2.21 7.96
CA VAL A 31 10.39 -1.49 6.69
C VAL A 31 9.96 -0.02 6.79
N LEU A 32 9.06 0.31 7.72
CA LEU A 32 8.69 1.68 8.04
C LEU A 32 9.60 2.28 9.12
N ALA A 33 9.71 3.62 9.15
CA ALA A 33 10.54 4.33 10.11
C ALA A 33 10.11 4.06 11.55
N GLU A 34 11.04 3.87 12.48
CA GLU A 34 10.68 3.65 13.89
C GLU A 34 10.01 4.90 14.50
N GLY A 35 8.89 4.69 15.20
CA GLY A 35 8.13 5.77 15.84
C GLY A 35 6.76 5.33 16.38
N GLU A 36 6.16 6.18 17.20
CA GLU A 36 4.78 6.01 17.68
C GLU A 36 3.80 6.04 16.51
N GLY A 37 2.90 5.05 16.44
CA GLY A 37 1.96 4.89 15.32
C GLY A 37 2.49 4.03 14.16
N ARG A 38 3.72 3.50 14.24
CA ARG A 38 4.29 2.63 13.20
C ARG A 38 3.47 1.34 13.03
N SER A 39 3.17 0.65 14.12
CA SER A 39 2.45 -0.63 14.09
C SER A 39 1.02 -0.46 13.54
N GLU A 40 0.32 0.58 14.00
CA GLU A 40 -1.01 0.95 13.53
C GLU A 40 -1.00 1.28 12.03
N THR A 41 -0.04 2.10 11.59
CA THR A 41 0.11 2.46 10.18
C THR A 41 0.46 1.24 9.34
N PHE A 42 1.37 0.39 9.79
CA PHE A 42 1.77 -0.80 9.05
C PHE A 42 0.58 -1.75 8.88
N ALA A 43 -0.10 -2.10 9.97
CA ALA A 43 -1.21 -3.04 9.95
C ALA A 43 -2.37 -2.52 9.09
N TYR A 44 -2.70 -1.23 9.20
CA TYR A 44 -3.85 -0.67 8.50
C TYR A 44 -3.58 -0.39 7.02
N CYS A 45 -2.43 0.22 6.71
CA CYS A 45 -2.13 0.66 5.34
C CYS A 45 -1.62 -0.47 4.44
N THR A 46 -1.17 -1.61 5.01
CA THR A 46 -0.72 -2.75 4.19
C THR A 46 -1.84 -3.72 3.80
N ALA A 47 -3.06 -3.51 4.29
CA ALA A 47 -4.24 -4.32 3.95
C ALA A 47 -4.58 -4.30 2.45
N CYS A 48 -4.20 -3.25 1.71
CA CYS A 48 -4.55 -3.07 0.29
C CYS A 48 -3.34 -2.92 -0.63
N HIS A 49 -2.19 -2.49 -0.13
CA HIS A 49 -0.98 -2.26 -0.93
C HIS A 49 0.29 -2.34 -0.07
N ASN A 50 1.46 -2.52 -0.69
CA ASN A 50 2.72 -2.51 0.06
C ASN A 50 3.13 -1.11 0.57
N THR A 51 4.09 -1.06 1.50
CA THR A 51 4.60 0.17 2.11
C THR A 51 5.38 1.06 1.13
N ALA A 52 5.71 0.58 -0.06
CA ALA A 52 6.42 1.39 -1.05
C ALA A 52 5.62 2.64 -1.46
N LEU A 53 4.27 2.62 -1.40
CA LEU A 53 3.47 3.83 -1.68
C LEU A 53 3.63 4.88 -0.58
N ILE A 54 3.68 4.44 0.68
CA ILE A 54 3.90 5.31 1.84
C ILE A 54 5.31 5.93 1.75
N ARG A 55 6.32 5.08 1.57
CA ARG A 55 7.74 5.47 1.62
C ARG A 55 8.16 6.43 0.51
N ARG A 56 7.53 6.36 -0.66
CA ARG A 56 7.80 7.31 -1.76
C ARG A 56 7.03 8.62 -1.64
N SER A 57 5.93 8.63 -0.88
CA SER A 57 5.13 9.83 -0.66
C SER A 57 5.87 10.83 0.22
N ALA A 58 5.45 12.09 0.13
CA ALA A 58 6.00 13.20 0.90
C ALA A 58 4.95 14.30 0.93
N PHE A 59 4.05 14.22 1.91
CA PHE A 59 2.90 15.11 2.01
C PHE A 59 2.93 15.84 3.35
N SER A 60 2.33 17.04 3.41
CA SER A 60 2.08 17.69 4.69
C SER A 60 1.09 16.86 5.51
N ARG A 61 0.96 17.17 6.79
CA ARG A 61 -0.02 16.50 7.67
C ARG A 61 -1.44 16.63 7.13
N GLU A 62 -1.82 17.84 6.72
CA GLU A 62 -3.15 18.13 6.17
C GLU A 62 -3.37 17.32 4.89
N ARG A 63 -2.35 17.19 4.04
CA ARG A 63 -2.47 16.43 2.81
C ARG A 63 -2.55 14.92 3.04
N TRP A 64 -1.89 14.41 4.09
CA TRP A 64 -2.07 13.02 4.52
C TRP A 64 -3.48 12.79 5.06
N ASP A 65 -4.02 13.74 5.82
CA ASP A 65 -5.37 13.71 6.35
C ASP A 65 -6.42 13.67 5.22
N ASP A 66 -6.34 14.59 4.27
CA ASP A 66 -7.21 14.63 3.07
C ASP A 66 -7.13 13.31 2.27
N LEU A 67 -5.95 12.68 2.24
CA LEU A 67 -5.76 11.42 1.52
C LEU A 67 -6.51 10.27 2.20
N MET A 68 -6.63 10.27 3.53
CA MET A 68 -7.42 9.26 4.24
C MET A 68 -8.90 9.34 3.85
N ASP A 69 -9.45 10.55 3.72
CA ASP A 69 -10.82 10.75 3.25
C ASP A 69 -10.98 10.30 1.80
N TRP A 70 -10.04 10.67 0.94
CA TRP A 70 -10.07 10.24 -0.46
C TRP A 70 -9.98 8.71 -0.60
N MET A 71 -9.14 8.04 0.18
CA MET A 71 -9.04 6.59 0.16
C MET A 71 -10.33 5.94 0.67
N ALA A 72 -10.95 6.50 1.70
CA ALA A 72 -12.24 6.00 2.18
C ALA A 72 -13.34 6.15 1.11
N GLU A 73 -13.45 7.34 0.51
CA GLU A 73 -14.50 7.64 -0.45
C GLU A 73 -14.32 6.98 -1.82
N LYS A 74 -13.07 6.87 -2.30
CA LYS A 74 -12.78 6.48 -3.70
C LYS A 74 -12.15 5.11 -3.82
N GLN A 75 -11.46 4.64 -2.80
CA GLN A 75 -10.75 3.35 -2.82
C GLN A 75 -11.42 2.30 -1.94
N GLY A 76 -12.48 2.65 -1.21
CA GLY A 76 -13.21 1.73 -0.35
C GLY A 76 -12.45 1.36 0.93
N MET A 77 -11.52 2.21 1.38
CA MET A 77 -10.88 2.06 2.67
C MET A 77 -11.92 2.30 3.78
N ASN A 78 -11.85 1.53 4.87
CA ASN A 78 -12.66 1.87 6.04
C ASN A 78 -12.22 3.26 6.57
N PRO A 79 -13.15 4.15 6.93
CA PRO A 79 -12.79 5.45 7.47
C PRO A 79 -11.95 5.33 8.75
N LEU A 80 -10.92 6.17 8.83
CA LEU A 80 -10.18 6.41 10.07
C LEU A 80 -10.88 7.53 10.84
N GLU A 81 -11.07 7.36 12.15
CA GLU A 81 -11.74 8.33 13.01
C GLU A 81 -11.02 8.50 14.36
N GLY A 82 -11.25 9.63 15.02
CA GLY A 82 -10.76 9.93 16.36
C GLY A 82 -9.24 9.78 16.52
N GLU A 83 -8.82 9.32 17.69
CA GLU A 83 -7.40 9.15 18.03
C GLU A 83 -6.66 8.21 17.08
N PHE A 84 -7.32 7.19 16.53
CA PHE A 84 -6.68 6.26 15.61
C PHE A 84 -6.26 6.94 14.30
N ARG A 85 -7.11 7.83 13.78
CA ARG A 85 -6.77 8.68 12.64
C ARG A 85 -5.60 9.61 12.97
N GLU A 86 -5.65 10.25 14.13
CA GLU A 86 -4.59 11.16 14.56
C GLU A 86 -3.25 10.45 14.66
N THR A 87 -3.20 9.26 15.27
CA THR A 87 -1.99 8.43 15.37
C THR A 87 -1.39 8.15 14.00
N ILE A 88 -2.20 7.65 13.05
CA ILE A 88 -1.70 7.31 11.71
C ILE A 88 -1.26 8.56 10.94
N VAL A 89 -2.06 9.62 10.93
CA VAL A 89 -1.75 10.86 10.19
C VAL A 89 -0.53 11.58 10.78
N ASN A 90 -0.40 11.61 12.11
CA ASN A 90 0.77 12.19 12.77
C ASN A 90 2.04 11.41 12.43
N TYR A 91 2.00 10.08 12.50
CA TYR A 91 3.11 9.22 12.11
C TYR A 91 3.50 9.43 10.64
N LEU A 92 2.52 9.42 9.73
CA LEU A 92 2.77 9.65 8.30
C LEU A 92 3.40 11.02 8.03
N ALA A 93 2.93 12.07 8.69
CA ALA A 93 3.47 13.42 8.52
C ALA A 93 4.88 13.56 9.10
N GLN A 94 5.13 12.96 10.26
CA GLN A 94 6.42 13.02 10.96
C GLN A 94 7.51 12.31 10.17
N HIS A 95 7.22 11.11 9.65
CA HIS A 95 8.22 10.25 9.03
C HIS A 95 8.24 10.33 7.49
N TYR A 96 7.12 10.71 6.88
CA TYR A 96 6.93 10.80 5.42
C TYR A 96 6.37 12.18 5.01
N GLY A 97 6.87 13.23 5.67
CA GLY A 97 6.55 14.63 5.42
C GLY A 97 7.14 15.20 4.11
N PRO A 98 6.90 16.48 3.79
CA PRO A 98 7.45 17.12 2.61
C PRO A 98 8.98 17.07 2.60
N ARG A 99 9.57 16.64 1.49
CA ARG A 99 11.03 16.69 1.29
C ARG A 99 11.39 18.12 0.90
N THR A 100 12.20 18.81 1.70
CA THR A 100 12.78 20.09 1.30
C THR A 100 13.56 19.89 0.00
N ARG A 101 13.10 20.51 -1.10
CA ARG A 101 13.87 20.59 -2.34
C ARG A 101 15.05 21.54 -2.12
N GLY A 102 16.13 21.02 -1.53
CA GLY A 102 17.40 21.72 -1.39
C GLY A 102 18.33 21.55 -2.59
N GLY A 103 17.82 21.22 -3.78
CA GLY A 103 18.62 21.05 -4.99
C GLY A 103 18.69 22.36 -5.76
N ARG A 104 19.88 22.96 -5.83
CA ARG A 104 20.20 23.89 -6.94
C ARG A 104 19.89 23.17 -8.24
N ASN A 105 19.17 23.80 -9.15
CA ASN A 105 19.02 23.28 -10.50
C ASN A 105 20.40 23.28 -11.17
N PRO A 106 20.99 22.13 -11.50
CA PRO A 106 22.34 22.05 -12.07
C PRO A 106 22.42 22.54 -13.53
N PHE A 107 21.30 23.02 -14.06
CA PHE A 107 21.15 23.55 -15.41
C PHE A 107 20.95 25.07 -15.43
N LEU A 108 20.99 25.72 -14.27
CA LEU A 108 20.94 27.18 -14.15
C LEU A 108 22.33 27.80 -13.90
N ASP A 109 23.40 27.02 -14.11
CA ASP A 109 24.78 27.50 -14.12
C ASP A 109 25.23 27.87 -15.55
#